data_AF-A0AAW6D4P6-F1
#
_entry.id   AF-A0AAW6D4P6-F1
#
_cell.length_a   1.000
_cell.length_b   1.000
_cell.length_c   1.000
_cell.angle_alpha   90.00
_cell.angle_beta   90.00
_cell.angle_gamma   90.00
#
_symmetry.space_group_name_H-M   'P 1'
#
loop_
_entity.id
_entity.type
_entity.pdbx_description
1 polymer ?
#
loop_
_entity_poly.entity_id
_entity_poly.type
_entity_poly.pdbx_seq_one_letter_code
_entity_poly.pdbx_strand_id
1 'polypeptide(L)'
;MKKLLSIAVLAFAVIGLAACSSKDANGIPNKLQDKYVGHSENPGYDGLIFSEGSSTLVFDKKENKITNKTENHTEPFVVIPEDKLDGDAKGAFNKHKSEYDGTDYFIFTANKKYDKDSSNVYVAVLSDGGKTIQINELEYSGKDDDYLYHFYGKAE
;
A
#
# COMPACT_ATOMS: atom_id res chain seq x y z
N MET A 1 42.09 -11.65 39.65
CA MET A 1 42.07 -10.47 38.78
C MET A 1 42.06 -10.90 37.32
N LYS A 2 41.01 -10.48 36.59
CA LYS A 2 40.90 -10.26 35.13
C LYS A 2 41.47 -11.35 34.18
N LYS A 3 40.58 -12.06 33.49
CA LYS A 3 40.70 -12.25 32.02
C LYS A 3 39.34 -12.08 31.38
N LEU A 4 39.32 -11.21 30.38
CA LEU A 4 38.18 -10.49 29.83
C LEU A 4 37.30 -11.42 28.99
N LEU A 5 36.00 -11.36 29.21
CA LEU A 5 34.98 -11.85 28.30
C LEU A 5 35.08 -11.03 27.00
N SER A 6 35.59 -11.62 25.92
CA SER A 6 35.49 -11.05 24.58
C SER A 6 34.04 -11.13 24.11
N ILE A 7 33.28 -10.06 24.30
CA ILE A 7 32.01 -9.84 23.63
C ILE A 7 32.35 -9.27 22.25
N ALA A 8 32.33 -10.12 21.23
CA ALA A 8 32.34 -9.68 19.84
C ALA A 8 30.97 -9.05 19.54
N VAL A 9 30.89 -7.72 19.63
CA VAL A 9 29.73 -6.96 19.15
C VAL A 9 29.77 -7.00 17.63
N LEU A 10 28.96 -7.87 17.01
CA LEU A 10 28.59 -7.72 15.61
C LEU A 10 27.74 -6.46 15.50
N ALA A 11 28.38 -5.34 15.19
CA ALA A 11 27.69 -4.15 14.72
C ALA A 11 27.16 -4.45 13.32
N PHE A 12 25.91 -4.89 13.22
CA PHE A 12 25.15 -4.74 11.99
C PHE A 12 24.87 -3.25 11.82
N ALA A 13 25.80 -2.55 11.19
CA ALA A 13 25.52 -1.26 10.58
C ALA A 13 24.57 -1.55 9.41
N VAL A 14 23.26 -1.59 9.70
CA VAL A 14 22.25 -1.44 8.65
C VAL A 14 22.33 0.03 8.24
N ILE A 15 23.22 0.30 7.28
CA ILE A 15 23.24 1.57 6.58
C ILE A 15 21.86 1.69 5.94
N GLY A 16 21.01 2.53 6.53
CA GLY A 16 19.80 2.98 5.89
C GLY A 16 20.20 3.71 4.62
N LEU A 17 20.30 2.99 3.50
CA LEU A 17 20.15 3.62 2.21
C LEU A 17 18.73 4.20 2.25
N ALA A 18 18.64 5.52 2.36
CA ALA A 18 17.47 6.23 1.88
C ALA A 18 17.36 5.87 0.39
N ALA A 19 16.69 4.76 0.12
CA ALA A 19 16.26 4.43 -1.22
C ALA A 19 15.33 5.58 -1.58
N CYS A 20 15.83 6.53 -2.36
CA CYS A 20 14.97 7.40 -3.14
C CYS A 20 14.01 6.44 -3.85
N SER A 21 12.74 6.45 -3.43
CA SER A 21 11.73 5.55 -3.97
C SER A 21 11.59 5.89 -5.45
N SER A 22 12.28 5.12 -6.29
CA SER A 22 12.24 5.35 -7.73
C SER A 22 10.91 4.81 -8.20
N LYS A 23 9.96 5.73 -8.36
CA LYS A 23 8.67 5.49 -9.02
C LYS A 23 8.80 5.80 -10.50
N ASP A 24 8.05 5.11 -11.34
CA ASP A 24 7.90 5.50 -12.74
C ASP A 24 6.96 6.72 -12.89
N ALA A 25 6.73 7.15 -14.13
CA ALA A 25 5.86 8.30 -14.43
C ALA A 25 4.39 8.09 -14.02
N ASN A 26 3.96 6.85 -13.79
CA ASN A 26 2.61 6.50 -13.36
C ASN A 26 2.49 6.38 -11.84
N GLY A 27 3.60 6.54 -11.10
CA GLY A 27 3.66 6.41 -9.65
C GLY A 27 3.91 4.99 -9.15
N ILE A 28 4.31 4.05 -10.02
CA ILE A 28 4.59 2.65 -9.64
C ILE A 28 6.01 2.56 -9.06
N PRO A 29 6.19 2.07 -7.82
CA PRO A 29 7.52 1.86 -7.26
C PRO A 29 8.23 0.70 -7.96
N ASN A 30 9.51 0.89 -8.31
CA ASN A 30 10.33 -0.15 -8.96
C ASN A 30 10.45 -1.46 -8.15
N LYS A 31 10.22 -1.41 -6.83
CA LYS A 31 10.29 -2.57 -5.93
C LYS A 31 8.97 -3.35 -5.85
N LEU A 32 7.91 -2.89 -6.50
CA LEU A 32 6.62 -3.56 -6.50
C LEU A 32 6.71 -4.95 -7.14
N GLN A 33 6.29 -5.96 -6.39
CA GLN A 33 6.24 -7.35 -6.85
C GLN A 33 4.95 -7.59 -7.64
N ASP A 34 4.94 -8.65 -8.44
CA ASP A 34 3.82 -8.94 -9.34
C ASP A 34 2.59 -9.49 -8.58
N LYS A 35 2.82 -10.05 -7.39
CA LYS A 35 1.78 -10.71 -6.61
C LYS A 35 2.02 -10.57 -5.11
N TYR A 36 0.95 -10.39 -4.35
CA TYR A 36 0.96 -10.46 -2.89
C TYR A 36 -0.24 -11.25 -2.39
N VAL A 37 -0.03 -12.06 -1.35
CA VAL A 37 -1.10 -12.77 -0.65
C VAL A 37 -1.15 -12.24 0.78
N GLY A 38 -2.35 -11.96 1.26
CA GLY A 38 -2.51 -11.32 2.56
C GLY A 38 -3.91 -11.38 3.11
N HIS A 39 -4.15 -10.56 4.13
CA HIS A 39 -5.39 -10.55 4.89
C HIS A 39 -5.73 -9.13 5.36
N SER A 40 -7.03 -8.84 5.48
CA SER A 40 -7.56 -7.67 6.18
C SER A 40 -8.56 -8.12 7.25
N GLU A 41 -8.49 -7.51 8.43
CA GLU A 41 -9.43 -7.79 9.52
C GLU A 41 -10.79 -7.09 9.30
N ASN A 42 -10.78 -5.90 8.70
CA ASN A 42 -11.97 -5.13 8.39
C ASN A 42 -12.19 -5.07 6.86
N PRO A 43 -13.45 -5.01 6.38
CA PRO A 43 -13.72 -4.66 5.00
C PRO A 43 -13.52 -3.15 4.75
N GLY A 44 -13.29 -2.78 3.49
CA GLY A 44 -13.39 -1.38 3.05
C GLY A 44 -14.81 -0.85 3.09
N TYR A 45 -14.97 0.43 2.75
CA TYR A 45 -16.30 1.06 2.68
C TYR A 45 -17.29 0.22 1.87
N ASP A 46 -16.87 -0.21 0.68
CA ASP A 46 -17.56 -1.23 -0.09
C ASP A 46 -16.87 -2.59 0.14
N GLY A 47 -17.47 -3.39 1.02
CA GLY A 47 -16.98 -4.72 1.35
C GLY A 47 -16.98 -5.71 0.18
N LEU A 48 -17.58 -5.36 -0.97
CA LEU A 48 -17.43 -6.14 -2.21
C LEU A 48 -16.12 -5.81 -2.93
N ILE A 49 -15.67 -4.55 -2.89
CA ILE A 49 -14.44 -4.08 -3.54
C ILE A 49 -13.20 -4.56 -2.76
N PHE A 50 -13.25 -4.41 -1.44
CA PHE A 50 -12.26 -4.91 -0.51
C PHE A 50 -12.94 -5.57 0.68
N SER A 51 -13.10 -6.90 0.61
CA SER A 51 -13.69 -7.66 1.70
C SER A 51 -12.70 -7.85 2.85
N GLU A 52 -13.23 -8.11 4.04
CA GLU A 52 -12.48 -8.77 5.10
C GLU A 52 -11.99 -10.15 4.62
N GLY A 53 -10.96 -10.68 5.28
CA GLY A 53 -10.44 -12.01 4.97
C GLY A 53 -9.26 -12.00 4.02
N SER A 54 -8.97 -13.19 3.48
CA SER A 54 -7.81 -13.42 2.63
C SER A 54 -8.01 -12.86 1.23
N SER A 55 -6.99 -12.20 0.71
CA SER A 55 -6.98 -11.64 -0.64
C SER A 55 -5.64 -11.89 -1.33
N THR A 56 -5.69 -12.04 -2.66
CA THR A 56 -4.51 -12.08 -3.53
C THR A 56 -4.53 -10.88 -4.45
N LEU A 57 -3.51 -10.03 -4.34
CA LEU A 57 -3.30 -8.90 -5.22
C LEU A 57 -2.39 -9.30 -6.37
N VAL A 58 -2.82 -9.04 -7.60
CA VAL A 58 -2.04 -9.29 -8.82
C VAL A 58 -1.81 -7.97 -9.55
N PHE A 59 -0.56 -7.65 -9.85
CA PHE A 59 -0.14 -6.39 -10.43
C PHE A 59 0.29 -6.56 -11.88
N ASP A 60 -0.38 -5.84 -12.78
CA ASP A 60 0.09 -5.63 -14.14
C ASP A 60 0.77 -4.25 -14.21
N LYS A 61 2.08 -4.25 -14.00
CA LYS A 61 2.91 -3.03 -14.01
C LYS A 61 2.97 -2.34 -15.37
N LYS A 62 2.72 -3.07 -16.48
CA LYS A 62 2.73 -2.47 -17.83
C LYS A 62 1.46 -1.66 -18.07
N GLU A 63 0.35 -2.17 -17.55
CA GLU A 63 -0.98 -1.58 -17.71
C GLU A 63 -1.38 -0.68 -16.53
N ASN A 64 -0.53 -0.55 -15.51
CA ASN A 64 -0.81 0.14 -14.25
C ASN A 64 -2.06 -0.39 -13.52
N LYS A 65 -2.33 -1.69 -13.62
CA LYS A 65 -3.53 -2.33 -13.06
C LYS A 65 -3.20 -3.18 -11.86
N ILE A 66 -4.13 -3.22 -10.92
CA ILE A 66 -4.14 -4.13 -9.78
C ILE A 66 -5.43 -4.92 -9.87
N THR A 67 -5.37 -6.22 -9.59
CA THR A 67 -6.55 -7.05 -9.45
C THR A 67 -6.57 -7.59 -8.04
N ASN A 68 -7.57 -7.21 -7.24
CA ASN A 68 -7.84 -7.86 -5.96
C ASN A 68 -8.68 -9.11 -6.22
N LYS A 69 -8.22 -10.27 -5.75
CA LYS A 69 -8.92 -11.54 -5.87
C LYS A 69 -9.23 -12.09 -4.48
N THR A 70 -10.50 -12.27 -4.21
CA THR A 70 -11.00 -13.00 -3.03
C THR A 70 -11.58 -14.34 -3.49
N GLU A 71 -12.12 -15.14 -2.58
CA GLU A 71 -12.74 -16.42 -2.94
C GLU A 71 -13.90 -16.25 -3.93
N ASN A 72 -14.70 -15.20 -3.76
CA ASN A 72 -15.97 -15.03 -4.47
C ASN A 72 -16.01 -13.80 -5.39
N HIS A 73 -14.98 -12.96 -5.37
CA HIS A 73 -14.98 -11.69 -6.11
C HIS A 73 -13.63 -11.38 -6.73
N THR A 74 -13.65 -10.57 -7.79
CA THR A 74 -12.45 -10.03 -8.42
C THR A 74 -12.71 -8.59 -8.80
N GLU A 75 -11.90 -7.68 -8.25
CA GLU A 75 -12.08 -6.24 -8.44
C GLU A 75 -10.82 -5.61 -9.07
N PRO A 76 -10.96 -4.90 -10.20
CA PRO A 76 -9.85 -4.21 -10.84
C PRO A 76 -9.67 -2.77 -10.34
N PHE A 77 -8.42 -2.39 -10.11
CA PHE A 77 -7.99 -1.04 -9.74
C PHE A 77 -6.93 -0.53 -10.71
N VAL A 78 -6.70 0.79 -10.66
CA VAL A 78 -5.66 1.47 -11.43
C VAL A 78 -4.77 2.29 -10.51
N VAL A 79 -3.46 2.21 -10.72
CA VAL A 79 -2.48 3.08 -10.06
C VAL A 79 -2.56 4.47 -10.68
N ILE A 80 -2.52 5.50 -9.84
CA ILE A 80 -2.53 6.89 -10.27
C ILE A 80 -1.38 7.67 -9.61
N PRO A 81 -0.77 8.64 -10.32
CA PRO A 81 0.20 9.53 -9.71
C PRO A 81 -0.49 10.55 -8.78
N GLU A 82 0.26 11.06 -7.80
CA GLU A 82 -0.22 12.01 -6.79
C GLU A 82 -0.88 13.26 -7.38
N ASP A 83 -0.39 13.75 -8.52
CA ASP A 83 -0.91 14.95 -9.19
C ASP A 83 -2.29 14.74 -9.84
N LYS A 84 -2.77 13.49 -9.92
CA LYS A 84 -4.11 13.12 -10.37
C LYS A 84 -5.14 13.03 -9.24
N LEU A 85 -4.72 13.26 -7.99
CA LEU A 85 -5.65 13.44 -6.89
C LEU A 85 -6.27 14.85 -6.94
N ASP A 86 -7.57 14.91 -6.69
CA ASP A 86 -8.37 16.12 -6.60
C ASP A 86 -9.38 16.04 -5.44
N GLY A 87 -10.07 17.15 -5.19
CA GLY A 87 -11.15 17.24 -4.19
C GLY A 87 -10.79 16.71 -2.80
N ASP A 88 -11.72 15.96 -2.23
CA ASP A 88 -11.61 15.39 -0.88
C ASP A 88 -10.51 14.33 -0.79
N ALA A 89 -10.28 13.54 -1.86
CA ALA A 89 -9.21 12.55 -1.88
C ALA A 89 -7.82 13.18 -1.74
N LYS A 90 -7.61 14.32 -2.42
CA LYS A 90 -6.37 15.11 -2.25
C LYS A 90 -6.26 15.67 -0.83
N GLY A 91 -7.38 16.11 -0.26
CA GLY A 91 -7.46 16.58 1.13
C GLY A 91 -7.04 15.50 2.12
N ALA A 92 -7.68 14.32 2.06
CA ALA A 92 -7.41 13.16 2.92
C ALA A 92 -5.95 12.71 2.77
N PHE A 93 -5.47 12.53 1.54
CA PHE A 93 -4.08 12.17 1.29
C PHE A 93 -3.09 13.15 1.94
N ASN A 94 -3.33 14.46 1.81
CA ASN A 94 -2.43 15.47 2.38
C ASN A 94 -2.40 15.47 3.91
N LYS A 95 -3.46 15.03 4.60
CA LYS A 95 -3.46 14.89 6.06
C LYS A 95 -2.47 13.82 6.52
N HIS A 96 -2.41 12.70 5.81
CA HIS A 96 -1.56 11.55 6.15
C HIS A 96 -0.22 11.52 5.41
N LYS A 97 0.03 12.47 4.49
CA LYS A 97 1.21 12.45 3.61
C LYS A 97 2.53 12.26 4.36
N SER A 98 2.67 12.89 5.53
CA SER A 98 3.88 12.76 6.37
C SER A 98 4.13 11.33 6.87
N GLU A 99 3.11 10.48 6.95
CA GLU A 99 3.23 9.07 7.33
C GLU A 99 3.87 8.24 6.22
N TYR A 100 3.78 8.71 4.97
CA TYR A 100 4.32 8.02 3.79
C TYR A 100 5.66 8.57 3.35
N ASP A 101 6.13 9.68 3.95
CA ASP A 101 7.41 10.29 3.62
C ASP A 101 8.57 9.31 3.89
N GLY A 102 9.47 9.20 2.92
CA GLY A 102 10.61 8.26 2.98
C GLY A 102 10.24 6.79 2.74
N THR A 103 8.99 6.49 2.41
CA THR A 103 8.52 5.12 2.07
C THR A 103 8.38 4.90 0.56
N ASP A 104 8.30 3.63 0.16
CA ASP A 104 7.96 3.22 -1.21
C ASP A 104 6.43 3.07 -1.36
N TYR A 105 5.69 4.18 -1.28
CA TYR A 105 4.22 4.17 -1.40
C TYR A 105 3.72 4.41 -2.83
N PHE A 106 2.48 4.00 -3.11
CA PHE A 106 1.76 4.39 -4.33
C PHE A 106 0.26 4.49 -4.07
N ILE A 107 -0.43 5.15 -4.98
CA ILE A 107 -1.83 5.50 -4.83
C ILE A 107 -2.61 4.80 -5.93
N PHE A 108 -3.76 4.25 -5.58
CA PHE A 108 -4.60 3.57 -6.55
C PHE A 108 -6.07 3.75 -6.21
N THR A 109 -6.92 3.55 -7.20
CA THR A 109 -8.37 3.75 -7.11
C THR A 109 -9.09 2.66 -7.88
N ALA A 110 -10.35 2.39 -7.52
CA ALA A 110 -11.24 1.62 -8.36
C ALA A 110 -11.28 2.27 -9.76
N ASN A 111 -11.39 1.45 -10.82
CA ASN A 111 -11.25 1.93 -12.19
C ASN A 111 -12.27 3.05 -12.51
N LYS A 112 -11.75 4.26 -12.78
CA LYS A 112 -12.50 5.51 -13.05
C LYS A 112 -13.50 5.45 -14.21
N LYS A 113 -13.58 4.34 -14.98
CA LYS A 113 -14.60 4.21 -16.03
C LYS A 113 -16.03 4.31 -15.48
N TYR A 114 -16.24 4.04 -14.19
CA TYR A 114 -17.59 3.97 -13.60
C TYR A 114 -17.90 4.93 -12.45
N ASP A 115 -16.92 5.57 -11.80
CA ASP A 115 -17.23 6.50 -10.69
C ASP A 115 -16.54 7.86 -10.81
N LYS A 116 -17.37 8.91 -10.73
CA LYS A 116 -16.96 10.31 -10.58
C LYS A 116 -16.72 10.69 -9.12
N ASP A 117 -17.06 9.80 -8.19
CA ASP A 117 -16.82 10.01 -6.77
C ASP A 117 -15.42 9.50 -6.44
N SER A 118 -14.54 10.44 -6.13
CA SER A 118 -13.15 10.23 -5.70
C SER A 118 -13.02 9.52 -4.34
N SER A 119 -14.06 8.84 -3.86
CA SER A 119 -14.14 8.32 -2.49
C SER A 119 -13.40 7.00 -2.27
N ASN A 120 -13.04 6.27 -3.34
CA ASN A 120 -12.42 4.94 -3.23
C ASN A 120 -10.93 4.98 -3.59
N VAL A 121 -10.17 5.82 -2.87
CA VAL A 121 -8.72 5.97 -3.05
C VAL A 121 -7.98 5.27 -1.92
N TYR A 122 -6.96 4.51 -2.29
CA TYR A 122 -6.17 3.70 -1.38
C TYR A 122 -4.70 4.08 -1.52
N VAL A 123 -3.97 3.99 -0.41
CA VAL A 123 -2.51 4.13 -0.38
C VAL A 123 -1.91 2.79 0.00
N ALA A 124 -1.05 2.28 -0.87
CA ALA A 124 -0.22 1.12 -0.59
C ALA A 124 1.18 1.57 -0.17
N VAL A 125 1.73 0.97 0.89
CA VAL A 125 3.10 1.19 1.35
C VAL A 125 3.90 -0.09 1.22
N LEU A 126 5.01 -0.05 0.50
CA LEU A 126 5.93 -1.18 0.38
C LEU A 126 7.02 -1.11 1.43
N SER A 127 7.37 -2.27 1.98
CA SER A 127 8.47 -2.44 2.94
C SER A 127 9.24 -3.73 2.65
N ASP A 128 10.33 -3.97 3.40
CA ASP A 128 11.22 -5.12 3.20
C ASP A 128 11.69 -5.27 1.73
N GLY A 129 12.14 -4.16 1.14
CA GLY A 129 12.59 -4.14 -0.25
C GLY A 129 11.49 -4.45 -1.27
N GLY A 130 10.22 -4.27 -0.91
CA GLY A 130 9.06 -4.57 -1.75
C GLY A 130 8.40 -5.92 -1.43
N LYS A 131 8.94 -6.72 -0.52
CA LYS A 131 8.39 -8.05 -0.21
C LYS A 131 7.14 -8.01 0.67
N THR A 132 6.88 -6.89 1.34
CA THR A 132 5.68 -6.68 2.15
C THR A 132 4.92 -5.47 1.63
N ILE A 133 3.59 -5.59 1.59
CA ILE A 133 2.67 -4.51 1.21
C ILE A 133 1.67 -4.29 2.34
N GLN A 134 1.41 -3.01 2.63
CA GLN A 134 0.29 -2.57 3.45
C GLN A 134 -0.63 -1.72 2.59
N ILE A 135 -1.95 -1.86 2.71
CA ILE A 135 -2.91 -1.01 2.03
C ILE A 135 -3.82 -0.40 3.06
N ASN A 136 -3.96 0.92 2.99
CA ASN A 136 -4.88 1.69 3.80
C ASN A 136 -5.88 2.39 2.87
N GLU A 137 -7.15 2.30 3.22
CA GLU A 137 -8.19 3.19 2.68
C GLU A 137 -7.97 4.60 3.24
N LEU A 138 -7.98 5.62 2.36
CA LEU A 138 -7.93 7.01 2.83
C LEU A 138 -9.30 7.40 3.38
N GLU A 139 -9.31 8.02 4.58
CA GLU A 139 -10.51 8.41 5.35
C GLU A 139 -11.76 8.65 4.50
N TYR A 140 -12.82 7.89 4.77
CA TYR A 140 -14.17 8.22 4.36
C TYR A 140 -14.91 8.88 5.53
N SER A 141 -15.57 10.02 5.28
CA SER A 141 -16.26 10.78 6.32
C SER A 141 -17.34 9.94 7.00
N GLY A 142 -17.09 9.43 8.21
CA GLY A 142 -18.11 8.80 9.05
C GLY A 142 -17.74 7.53 9.81
N LYS A 143 -16.50 7.03 9.71
CA LYS A 143 -15.99 5.94 10.55
C LYS A 143 -14.74 6.38 11.32
N ASP A 144 -14.58 5.85 12.53
CA ASP A 144 -13.34 6.00 13.30
C ASP A 144 -12.19 5.28 12.57
N ASP A 145 -10.96 5.81 12.68
CA ASP A 145 -9.78 5.33 11.94
C ASP A 145 -9.48 3.84 12.14
N ASP A 146 -9.88 3.28 13.29
CA ASP A 146 -9.68 1.88 13.66
C ASP A 146 -10.62 0.89 12.95
N TYR A 147 -11.62 1.40 12.22
CA TYR A 147 -12.54 0.60 11.41
C TYR A 147 -12.30 0.73 9.90
N LEU A 148 -11.18 1.33 9.49
CA LEU A 148 -10.79 1.43 8.09
C LEU A 148 -10.18 0.11 7.59
N TYR A 149 -10.21 -0.08 6.28
CA TYR A 149 -9.56 -1.23 5.66
C TYR A 149 -8.05 -1.16 5.81
N HIS A 150 -7.48 -2.23 6.37
CA HIS A 150 -6.06 -2.42 6.58
C HIS A 150 -5.64 -3.80 6.11
N PHE A 151 -5.08 -3.88 4.90
CA PHE A 151 -4.55 -5.12 4.38
C PHE A 151 -3.05 -5.23 4.60
N TYR A 152 -2.63 -6.42 5.00
CA TYR A 152 -1.22 -6.80 5.08
C TYR A 152 -0.95 -8.02 4.21
N GLY A 153 0.00 -7.89 3.29
CA GLY A 153 0.36 -8.97 2.36
C GLY A 153 1.86 -9.17 2.22
N LYS A 154 2.23 -10.39 1.80
CA LYS A 154 3.60 -10.77 1.45
C LYS A 154 3.68 -11.19 0.00
N ALA A 155 4.80 -10.85 -0.63
CA ALA A 155 5.08 -11.27 -1.99
C ALA A 155 5.25 -12.79 -2.07
N GLU A 156 4.83 -13.35 -3.21
CA GLU A 156 4.91 -14.78 -3.52
C GLU A 156 5.56 -15.01 -4.89
#